data_AF-A0A947EI37-F1
#
_entry.id   AF-A0A947EI37-F1
#
_cell.length_a   1.000
_cell.length_b   1.000
_cell.length_c   1.000
_cell.angle_alpha   90.00
_cell.angle_beta   90.00
_cell.angle_gamma   90.00
#
_symmetry.space_group_name_H-M   'P 1'
#
loop_
_entity.id
_entity.type
_entity.pdbx_description
1 polymer ?
#
loop_
_entity_poly.entity_id
_entity_poly.type
_entity_poly.pdbx_seq_one_letter_code
_entity_poly.pdbx_strand_id
1 'polypeptide(L)'
;MKALLTVLLASTMILNLNFVNANNIVDHNDSTMKFTLDHPEKRFIKVALLLDTSNSMDGLIDQAKAQLWEIVNELSYAKCRGERPNLKIALYEYGNDNLHPDEGYIRQVIGFSEDLDEISKELFSLTTNGGSEYCGHVIQTSLDQLKWGSNPDDLKLVFIAGNEPFTQGRVNYKNAAVNAKEKDVTVNTIFCGDYNQGISTYWRDGAAITGGDYMAINHNQKTVHIASPFDETILQLNIKLNKTYVGYGSHGQKKYALQAEQDSKARGYSRENAVSRTVSKSSHLYKNSSWDLVDAVESEAVDIEDLDDDDLPSELKGKSEREIKKYIEQKQQQRKAIQLEIQELNERRRAYIENNRSNKSNALESAMLNAIKAQAKEKQYEW
;
A
#
# COMPACT_ATOMS: atom_id res chain seq x y z
N MET A 1 -63.48 -51.80 -25.37
CA MET A 1 -64.28 -51.61 -26.61
C MET A 1 -65.30 -50.52 -26.31
N LYS A 2 -65.25 -49.28 -26.82
CA LYS A 2 -64.85 -48.72 -28.13
C LYS A 2 -64.10 -47.37 -27.90
N ALA A 3 -62.88 -47.22 -28.43
CA ALA A 3 -62.48 -46.31 -29.54
C ALA A 3 -62.59 -44.80 -29.19
N LEU A 4 -61.52 -44.04 -28.89
CA LEU A 4 -60.43 -43.52 -29.77
C LEU A 4 -60.90 -43.04 -31.16
N LEU A 5 -60.94 -41.72 -31.39
CA LEU A 5 -60.23 -41.10 -32.51
C LEU A 5 -60.08 -39.58 -32.37
N THR A 6 -58.82 -39.17 -32.42
CA THR A 6 -58.24 -37.84 -32.64
C THR A 6 -58.54 -37.31 -34.04
N VAL A 7 -58.86 -36.01 -34.18
CA VAL A 7 -58.39 -35.17 -35.31
C VAL A 7 -58.23 -33.72 -34.83
N LEU A 8 -57.00 -33.22 -34.94
CA LEU A 8 -56.58 -31.83 -34.84
C LEU A 8 -56.69 -31.19 -36.24
N LEU A 9 -57.17 -29.96 -36.37
CA LEU A 9 -56.74 -29.06 -37.44
C LEU A 9 -57.07 -27.60 -37.10
N ALA A 10 -56.07 -26.75 -37.30
CA ALA A 10 -55.96 -25.37 -36.86
C ALA A 10 -56.39 -24.37 -37.94
N SER A 11 -56.82 -23.16 -37.52
CA SER A 11 -56.73 -21.95 -38.37
C SER A 11 -56.84 -20.65 -37.55
N THR A 12 -55.70 -19.96 -37.45
CA THR A 12 -55.45 -18.51 -37.66
C THR A 12 -56.36 -17.42 -37.03
N MET A 13 -55.76 -16.69 -36.08
CA MET A 13 -55.52 -15.21 -36.02
C MET A 13 -56.63 -14.23 -36.44
N ILE A 14 -56.96 -13.25 -35.57
CA ILE A 14 -56.75 -11.80 -35.77
C ILE A 14 -57.19 -10.99 -34.52
N LEU A 15 -56.41 -9.92 -34.31
CA LEU A 15 -56.43 -8.78 -33.38
C LEU A 15 -57.73 -8.41 -32.66
N ASN A 16 -57.58 -7.90 -31.44
CA ASN A 16 -58.40 -6.79 -30.95
C ASN A 16 -57.52 -5.75 -30.22
N LEU A 17 -57.54 -4.53 -30.77
CA LEU A 17 -57.18 -3.27 -30.12
C LEU A 17 -58.43 -2.72 -29.44
N ASN A 18 -58.29 -2.15 -28.24
CA ASN A 18 -59.16 -1.08 -27.77
C ASN A 18 -58.37 -0.10 -26.89
N PHE A 19 -58.46 1.17 -27.27
CA PHE A 19 -57.91 2.37 -26.62
C PHE A 19 -58.98 2.99 -25.69
N VAL A 20 -58.57 3.41 -24.48
CA VAL A 20 -58.64 4.78 -23.85
C VAL A 20 -60.01 5.52 -23.89
N ASN A 21 -60.57 6.22 -22.88
CA ASN A 21 -60.12 6.93 -21.67
C ASN A 21 -61.35 7.24 -20.76
N ALA A 22 -61.14 7.50 -19.46
CA ALA A 22 -61.43 8.80 -18.82
C ALA A 22 -61.43 8.74 -17.26
N ASN A 23 -60.50 9.53 -16.69
CA ASN A 23 -60.57 10.28 -15.42
C ASN A 23 -60.56 9.53 -14.07
N ASN A 24 -59.39 9.54 -13.39
CA ASN A 24 -59.15 10.48 -12.28
C ASN A 24 -57.71 10.37 -11.70
N ILE A 25 -56.97 11.48 -11.84
CA ILE A 25 -56.15 12.18 -10.84
C ILE A 25 -55.21 11.35 -9.92
N VAL A 26 -53.94 11.35 -10.35
CA VAL A 26 -52.64 11.44 -9.62
C VAL A 26 -52.62 11.17 -8.11
N ASP A 27 -51.82 10.17 -7.72
CA ASP A 27 -50.91 10.29 -6.59
C ASP A 27 -49.52 9.78 -7.01
N HIS A 28 -48.53 10.65 -6.95
CA HIS A 28 -47.14 10.37 -7.27
C HIS A 28 -46.52 9.56 -6.12
N ASN A 29 -46.32 8.25 -6.31
CA ASN A 29 -45.35 7.50 -5.50
C ASN A 29 -44.05 7.35 -6.30
N ASP A 30 -43.14 8.26 -5.97
CA ASP A 30 -41.74 8.27 -6.35
C ASP A 30 -41.10 6.92 -5.97
N SER A 31 -40.89 6.08 -6.98
CA SER A 31 -40.16 4.83 -6.85
C SER A 31 -38.67 5.17 -6.79
N THR A 32 -38.23 5.63 -5.62
CA THR A 32 -36.81 5.70 -5.30
C THR A 32 -36.25 4.28 -5.36
N MET A 33 -35.53 3.98 -6.45
CA MET A 33 -34.63 2.83 -6.48
C MET A 33 -33.68 2.98 -5.28
N LYS A 34 -33.90 2.17 -4.25
CA LYS A 34 -32.87 1.90 -3.27
C LYS A 34 -31.71 1.26 -4.03
N PHE A 35 -30.72 2.07 -4.40
CA PHE A 35 -29.36 1.58 -4.56
C PHE A 35 -29.03 0.89 -3.23
N THR A 36 -29.06 -0.44 -3.25
CA THR A 36 -28.32 -1.22 -2.27
C THR A 36 -26.88 -0.80 -2.43
N LEU A 37 -26.41 0.08 -1.54
CA LEU A 37 -24.99 0.25 -1.27
C LEU A 37 -24.49 -1.14 -0.91
N ASP A 38 -23.93 -1.80 -1.91
CA ASP A 38 -23.05 -2.94 -1.70
C ASP A 38 -22.07 -2.54 -0.60
N HIS A 39 -21.77 -3.46 0.31
CA HIS A 39 -20.79 -3.23 1.38
C HIS A 39 -19.58 -2.53 0.76
N PRO A 40 -19.07 -1.40 1.29
CA PRO A 40 -17.94 -0.73 0.65
C PRO A 40 -16.80 -1.74 0.61
N GLU A 41 -16.50 -2.25 -0.60
CA GLU A 41 -15.33 -3.10 -0.79
C GLU A 41 -14.15 -2.35 -0.19
N LYS A 42 -13.39 -3.02 0.69
CA LYS A 42 -12.22 -2.43 1.34
C LYS A 42 -11.36 -1.75 0.28
N ARG A 43 -11.21 -0.43 0.37
CA ARG A 43 -10.38 0.34 -0.57
C ARG A 43 -8.91 0.16 -0.26
N PHE A 44 -8.09 0.08 -1.30
CA PHE A 44 -6.65 -0.04 -1.19
C PHE A 44 -5.93 1.08 -1.93
N ILE A 45 -4.86 1.57 -1.31
CA ILE A 45 -3.74 2.20 -2.00
C ILE A 45 -2.73 1.09 -2.30
N LYS A 46 -2.47 0.82 -3.57
CA LYS A 46 -1.54 -0.20 -4.06
C LYS A 46 -0.35 0.49 -4.70
N VAL A 47 0.82 0.30 -4.12
CA VAL A 47 2.07 0.91 -4.57
C VAL A 47 3.06 -0.18 -4.98
N ALA A 48 3.49 -0.20 -6.22
CA ALA A 48 4.62 -1.02 -6.66
C ALA A 48 5.87 -0.14 -6.78
N LEU A 49 6.91 -0.44 -6.00
CA LEU A 49 8.21 0.20 -6.08
C LEU A 49 9.10 -0.64 -6.99
N LEU A 50 9.51 -0.07 -8.12
CA LEU A 50 10.43 -0.70 -9.07
C LEU A 50 11.77 0.05 -8.95
N LEU A 51 12.72 -0.54 -8.23
CA LEU A 51 13.98 0.12 -7.89
C LEU A 51 15.12 -0.42 -8.71
N ASP A 52 15.85 0.47 -9.38
CA ASP A 52 17.11 0.10 -10.00
C ASP A 52 18.14 -0.23 -8.90
N THR A 53 18.84 -1.34 -9.09
CA THR A 53 19.89 -1.85 -8.21
C THR A 53 21.22 -1.99 -8.95
N SER A 54 21.43 -1.17 -9.98
CA SER A 54 22.73 -1.01 -10.64
C SER A 54 23.76 -0.31 -9.72
N ASN A 55 25.05 -0.37 -10.08
CA ASN A 55 26.18 0.10 -9.25
C ASN A 55 26.09 1.58 -8.83
N SER A 56 25.37 2.42 -9.58
CA SER A 56 25.20 3.85 -9.24
C SER A 56 24.08 4.10 -8.23
N MET A 57 23.32 3.08 -7.84
CA MET A 57 22.04 3.28 -7.14
C MET A 57 22.04 3.09 -5.63
N ASP A 58 23.20 2.99 -5.00
CA ASP A 58 23.30 2.91 -3.53
C ASP A 58 22.57 4.07 -2.84
N GLY A 59 22.75 5.29 -3.35
CA GLY A 59 22.09 6.47 -2.78
C GLY A 59 20.56 6.42 -2.87
N LEU A 60 19.99 5.87 -3.95
CA LEU A 60 18.53 5.71 -4.07
C LEU A 60 18.02 4.69 -3.07
N ILE A 61 18.70 3.54 -2.97
CA ILE A 61 18.33 2.48 -2.04
C ILE A 61 18.40 2.99 -0.59
N ASP A 62 19.44 3.75 -0.24
CA ASP A 62 19.57 4.38 1.07
C ASP A 62 18.46 5.40 1.31
N GLN A 63 18.14 6.26 0.34
CA GLN A 63 17.01 7.19 0.45
C GLN A 63 15.66 6.47 0.62
N ALA A 64 15.42 5.37 -0.10
CA ALA A 64 14.21 4.57 0.05
C ALA A 64 14.11 3.96 1.46
N LYS A 65 15.22 3.41 1.99
CA LYS A 65 15.32 2.89 3.37
C LYS A 65 15.07 3.99 4.43
N ALA A 66 15.46 5.23 4.13
CA ALA A 66 15.26 6.39 5.00
C ALA A 66 13.82 6.90 5.06
N GLN A 67 13.07 6.72 3.97
CA GLN A 67 11.81 7.44 3.74
C GLN A 67 10.58 6.54 3.69
N LEU A 68 10.74 5.21 3.68
CA LEU A 68 9.63 4.25 3.69
C LEU A 68 8.58 4.61 4.74
N TRP A 69 9.01 4.87 5.97
CA TRP A 69 8.09 5.14 7.08
C TRP A 69 7.38 6.49 6.96
N GLU A 70 8.03 7.53 6.43
CA GLU A 70 7.37 8.82 6.21
C GLU A 70 6.31 8.72 5.11
N ILE A 71 6.57 7.96 4.05
CA ILE A 71 5.57 7.68 3.01
C ILE A 71 4.37 6.96 3.62
N VAL A 72 4.61 5.91 4.42
CA VAL A 72 3.54 5.19 5.14
C VAL A 72 2.75 6.13 6.07
N ASN A 73 3.45 6.99 6.82
CA ASN A 73 2.81 7.96 7.72
C ASN A 73 1.86 8.88 6.97
N GLU A 74 2.32 9.46 5.86
CA GLU A 74 1.50 10.38 5.06
C GLU A 74 0.32 9.67 4.38
N LEU A 75 0.50 8.41 3.96
CA LEU A 75 -0.58 7.58 3.43
C LEU A 75 -1.60 7.20 4.51
N SER A 76 -1.20 7.12 5.78
CA SER A 76 -2.11 6.79 6.89
C SER A 76 -3.14 7.87 7.19
N TYR A 77 -2.88 9.12 6.78
CA TYR A 77 -3.85 10.22 6.91
C TYR A 77 -4.88 10.24 5.79
N ALA A 78 -4.61 9.56 4.67
CA ALA A 78 -5.51 9.56 3.53
C ALA A 78 -6.88 8.97 3.91
N LYS A 79 -7.95 9.58 3.36
CA LYS A 79 -9.33 9.10 3.44
C LYS A 79 -9.94 9.14 2.05
N CYS A 80 -10.78 8.18 1.72
CA CYS A 80 -11.60 8.22 0.51
C CYS A 80 -13.07 8.09 0.92
N ARG A 81 -13.87 9.10 0.61
CA ARG A 81 -15.30 9.20 1.01
C ARG A 81 -15.52 8.92 2.51
N GLY A 82 -14.68 9.49 3.38
CA GLY A 82 -14.76 9.33 4.84
C GLY A 82 -14.16 8.03 5.40
N GLU A 83 -13.75 7.08 4.56
CA GLU A 83 -13.14 5.82 4.98
C GLU A 83 -11.61 5.86 4.85
N ARG A 84 -10.92 5.18 5.77
CA ARG A 84 -9.46 5.04 5.71
C ARG A 84 -9.09 3.83 4.83
N PRO A 85 -8.40 4.03 3.70
CA PRO A 85 -7.98 2.96 2.82
C PRO A 85 -6.88 2.13 3.49
N ASN A 86 -6.76 0.88 3.06
CA ASN A 86 -5.64 0.01 3.38
C ASN A 86 -4.46 0.27 2.44
N LEU A 87 -3.25 -0.15 2.82
CA LEU A 87 -2.05 0.03 2.00
C LEU A 87 -1.45 -1.33 1.66
N LYS A 88 -1.14 -1.55 0.38
CA LYS A 88 -0.35 -2.69 -0.08
C LYS A 88 0.85 -2.18 -0.86
N ILE A 89 2.05 -2.64 -0.46
CA ILE A 89 3.29 -2.32 -1.16
C ILE A 89 3.86 -3.59 -1.78
N ALA A 90 4.31 -3.49 -3.02
CA ALA A 90 5.13 -4.48 -3.69
C ALA A 90 6.50 -3.87 -4.00
N LEU A 91 7.53 -4.72 -4.05
CA LEU A 91 8.90 -4.32 -4.34
C LEU A 91 9.48 -5.20 -5.44
N TYR A 92 9.99 -4.55 -6.47
CA TYR A 92 10.81 -5.15 -7.50
C TYR A 92 12.18 -4.49 -7.48
N GLU A 93 13.19 -5.30 -7.77
CA GLU A 93 14.48 -4.79 -8.21
C GLU A 93 14.69 -5.13 -9.68
N TYR A 94 15.41 -4.25 -10.36
CA TYR A 94 15.86 -4.47 -11.73
C TYR A 94 17.25 -3.86 -11.94
N GLY A 95 17.87 -4.15 -13.08
CA GLY A 95 19.16 -3.53 -13.45
C GLY A 95 20.38 -4.15 -12.75
N ASN A 96 20.25 -5.38 -12.25
CA ASN A 96 21.33 -6.07 -11.53
C ASN A 96 21.77 -7.37 -12.21
N ASP A 97 23.06 -7.48 -12.51
CA ASP A 97 23.68 -8.59 -13.26
C ASP A 97 23.66 -9.92 -12.50
N ASN A 98 23.40 -9.92 -11.18
CA ASN A 98 23.15 -11.16 -10.43
C ASN A 98 21.76 -11.76 -10.73
N LEU A 99 20.87 -11.00 -11.38
CA LEU A 99 19.54 -11.44 -11.75
C LEU A 99 19.57 -12.23 -13.06
N HIS A 100 18.60 -13.13 -13.22
CA HIS A 100 18.59 -14.03 -14.37
C HIS A 100 18.32 -13.25 -15.67
N PRO A 101 19.21 -13.34 -16.69
CA PRO A 101 19.04 -12.60 -17.95
C PRO A 101 17.74 -12.96 -18.69
N ASP A 102 17.27 -14.21 -18.58
CA ASP A 102 16.02 -14.65 -19.22
C ASP A 102 14.78 -13.99 -18.61
N GLU A 103 14.87 -13.53 -17.35
CA GLU A 103 13.83 -12.72 -16.69
C GLU A 103 14.03 -11.22 -16.96
N GLY A 104 15.02 -10.86 -17.78
CA GLY A 104 15.35 -9.47 -18.11
C GLY A 104 16.03 -8.71 -16.98
N TYR A 105 16.76 -9.40 -16.11
CA TYR A 105 17.38 -8.83 -14.90
C TYR A 105 16.35 -8.18 -13.97
N ILE A 106 15.21 -8.85 -13.76
CA ILE A 106 14.10 -8.36 -12.93
C ILE A 106 13.75 -9.42 -11.90
N ARG A 107 13.53 -9.02 -10.65
CA ARG A 107 13.05 -9.92 -9.59
C ARG A 107 11.92 -9.25 -8.81
N GLN A 108 10.82 -9.98 -8.63
CA GLN A 108 9.82 -9.65 -7.63
C GLN A 108 10.39 -10.00 -6.24
N VAL A 109 10.80 -8.98 -5.49
CA VAL A 109 11.36 -9.16 -4.15
C VAL A 109 10.24 -9.49 -3.16
N ILE A 110 9.16 -8.72 -3.21
CA ILE A 110 7.91 -9.04 -2.50
C ILE A 110 6.71 -8.62 -3.34
N GLY A 111 5.70 -9.48 -3.39
CA GLY A 111 4.40 -9.12 -3.96
C GLY A 111 3.64 -8.14 -3.05
N PHE A 112 2.42 -7.78 -3.42
CA PHE A 112 1.59 -6.90 -2.58
C PHE A 112 1.42 -7.46 -1.16
N SER A 113 1.98 -6.75 -0.19
CA SER A 113 1.92 -7.08 1.23
C SER A 113 1.36 -5.91 2.05
N GLU A 114 0.63 -6.23 3.12
CA GLU A 114 0.24 -5.28 4.17
C GLU A 114 1.24 -5.31 5.35
N ASP A 115 2.18 -6.27 5.37
CA ASP A 115 3.20 -6.43 6.41
C ASP A 115 4.38 -5.49 6.15
N LEU A 116 4.35 -4.34 6.82
CA LEU A 116 5.36 -3.29 6.67
C LEU A 116 6.75 -3.71 7.18
N ASP A 117 6.83 -4.67 8.11
CA ASP A 117 8.11 -5.16 8.60
C ASP A 117 8.77 -6.12 7.62
N GLU A 118 7.98 -6.94 6.92
CA GLU A 118 8.49 -7.77 5.82
C GLU A 118 8.92 -6.88 4.63
N ILE A 119 8.13 -5.86 4.27
CA ILE A 119 8.51 -4.89 3.24
C ILE A 119 9.82 -4.19 3.60
N SER A 120 9.96 -3.73 4.84
CA SER A 120 11.19 -3.11 5.34
C SER A 120 12.36 -4.09 5.29
N LYS A 121 12.19 -5.33 5.75
CA LYS A 121 13.23 -6.37 5.67
C LYS A 121 13.76 -6.56 4.25
N GLU A 122 12.86 -6.74 3.30
CA GLU A 122 13.21 -6.95 1.90
C GLU A 122 13.89 -5.71 1.30
N LEU A 123 13.38 -4.50 1.56
CA LEU A 123 14.01 -3.24 1.15
C LEU A 123 15.42 -3.08 1.73
N PHE A 124 15.62 -3.42 3.01
CA PHE A 124 16.92 -3.36 3.68
C PHE A 124 17.91 -4.41 3.15
N SER A 125 17.43 -5.48 2.54
CA SER A 125 18.24 -6.56 1.96
C SER A 125 18.77 -6.27 0.56
N LEU A 126 18.23 -5.27 -0.13
CA LEU A 126 18.67 -4.91 -1.48
C LEU A 126 20.14 -4.45 -1.47
N THR A 127 20.87 -4.94 -2.47
CA THR A 127 22.27 -4.61 -2.74
C THR A 127 22.45 -4.26 -4.21
N THR A 128 23.30 -3.30 -4.50
CA THR A 128 23.62 -2.95 -5.88
C THR A 128 24.65 -3.91 -6.46
N ASN A 129 24.48 -4.25 -7.74
CA ASN A 129 25.50 -4.86 -8.56
C ASN A 129 25.11 -4.61 -10.00
N GLY A 130 25.97 -3.96 -10.80
CA GLY A 130 25.65 -3.34 -12.09
C GLY A 130 24.82 -4.18 -13.05
N GLY A 131 24.18 -3.55 -14.02
CA GLY A 131 23.40 -4.24 -15.04
C GLY A 131 22.63 -3.28 -15.94
N SER A 132 21.86 -3.83 -16.87
CA SER A 132 21.06 -3.04 -17.82
C SER A 132 19.65 -2.78 -17.30
N GLU A 133 19.20 -1.53 -17.37
CA GLU A 133 17.91 -1.10 -16.85
C GLU A 133 16.77 -1.31 -17.86
N TYR A 134 16.04 -2.43 -17.76
CA TYR A 134 14.92 -2.69 -18.68
C TYR A 134 13.58 -2.15 -18.16
N CYS A 135 13.44 -0.81 -18.15
CA CYS A 135 12.28 -0.09 -17.63
C CYS A 135 10.93 -0.59 -18.19
N GLY A 136 10.83 -0.72 -19.52
CA GLY A 136 9.60 -1.24 -20.16
C GLY A 136 9.28 -2.67 -19.74
N HIS A 137 10.30 -3.49 -19.50
CA HIS A 137 10.13 -4.89 -19.10
C HIS A 137 9.68 -5.00 -17.65
N VAL A 138 10.30 -4.27 -16.71
CA VAL A 138 9.91 -4.32 -15.28
C VAL A 138 8.49 -3.80 -15.06
N ILE A 139 8.07 -2.76 -15.78
CA ILE A 139 6.68 -2.28 -15.74
C ILE A 139 5.74 -3.40 -16.20
N GLN A 140 5.99 -3.98 -17.38
CA GLN A 140 5.15 -5.05 -17.92
C GLN A 140 5.09 -6.27 -16.97
N THR A 141 6.24 -6.71 -16.45
CA THR A 141 6.33 -7.81 -15.49
C THR A 141 5.52 -7.54 -14.22
N SER A 142 5.59 -6.32 -13.68
CA SER A 142 4.80 -5.93 -12.50
C SER A 142 3.28 -5.93 -12.77
N LEU A 143 2.85 -5.58 -13.99
CA LEU A 143 1.45 -5.59 -14.40
C LEU A 143 0.89 -7.01 -14.59
N ASP A 144 1.76 -7.96 -14.92
CA ASP A 144 1.39 -9.35 -15.20
C ASP A 144 1.42 -10.22 -13.93
N GLN A 145 2.39 -10.00 -13.04
CA GLN A 145 2.59 -10.81 -11.84
C GLN A 145 1.79 -10.32 -10.63
N LEU A 146 1.64 -8.99 -10.45
CA LEU A 146 0.95 -8.45 -9.29
C LEU A 146 -0.57 -8.52 -9.43
N LYS A 147 -1.22 -8.81 -8.30
CA LYS A 147 -2.69 -8.82 -8.20
C LYS A 147 -3.24 -7.41 -8.00
N TRP A 148 -3.26 -6.61 -9.06
CA TRP A 148 -3.75 -5.23 -9.05
C TRP A 148 -5.25 -5.10 -8.74
N GLY A 149 -6.05 -6.12 -9.06
CA GLY A 149 -7.50 -6.13 -8.81
C GLY A 149 -8.28 -5.18 -9.73
N SER A 150 -9.61 -5.34 -9.74
CA SER A 150 -10.54 -4.62 -10.63
C SER A 150 -11.36 -3.53 -9.95
N ASN A 151 -11.20 -3.32 -8.64
CA ASN A 151 -11.92 -2.26 -7.93
C ASN A 151 -11.49 -0.89 -8.50
N PRO A 152 -12.43 -0.07 -9.02
CA PRO A 152 -12.12 1.23 -9.63
C PRO A 152 -11.86 2.35 -8.61
N ASP A 153 -12.27 2.15 -7.34
CA ASP A 153 -12.00 3.07 -6.24
C ASP A 153 -10.58 2.85 -5.65
N ASP A 154 -9.89 1.77 -6.00
CA ASP A 154 -8.49 1.55 -5.58
C ASP A 154 -7.55 2.56 -6.26
N LEU A 155 -6.62 3.12 -5.49
CA LEU A 155 -5.52 3.92 -6.01
C LEU A 155 -4.35 3.00 -6.36
N LYS A 156 -3.99 2.88 -7.64
CA LYS A 156 -2.97 1.95 -8.14
C LYS A 156 -1.80 2.72 -8.77
N LEU A 157 -0.63 2.60 -8.15
CA LEU A 157 0.53 3.40 -8.48
C LEU A 157 1.76 2.51 -8.67
N VAL A 158 2.51 2.77 -9.74
CA VAL A 158 3.88 2.31 -9.93
C VAL A 158 4.80 3.51 -9.70
N PHE A 159 5.83 3.33 -8.90
CA PHE A 159 6.98 4.24 -8.86
C PHE A 159 8.19 3.47 -9.38
N ILE A 160 8.71 3.91 -10.53
CA ILE A 160 9.95 3.38 -11.10
C ILE A 160 11.07 4.39 -10.91
N ALA A 161 12.24 3.93 -10.45
CA ALA A 161 13.40 4.76 -10.20
C ALA A 161 14.67 4.14 -10.81
N GLY A 162 15.53 4.95 -11.43
CA GLY A 162 16.73 4.53 -12.16
C GLY A 162 17.45 5.70 -12.83
N ASN A 163 18.55 5.46 -13.54
CA ASN A 163 19.40 6.52 -14.10
C ASN A 163 19.85 6.30 -15.56
N GLU A 164 19.45 5.22 -16.21
CA GLU A 164 19.74 4.94 -17.61
C GLU A 164 18.56 5.30 -18.55
N PRO A 165 18.74 5.26 -19.89
CA PRO A 165 17.64 5.50 -20.81
C PRO A 165 16.44 4.58 -20.63
N PHE A 166 15.25 5.18 -20.51
CA PHE A 166 13.96 4.49 -20.30
C PHE A 166 13.57 3.55 -21.46
N THR A 167 14.29 3.64 -22.58
CA THR A 167 14.06 2.90 -23.84
C THR A 167 14.81 1.57 -23.90
N GLN A 168 15.65 1.25 -22.92
CA GLN A 168 16.43 0.02 -22.92
C GLN A 168 15.56 -1.25 -22.84
N GLY A 169 16.08 -2.35 -23.39
CA GLY A 169 15.44 -3.67 -23.39
C GLY A 169 14.54 -3.93 -24.61
N ARG A 170 14.00 -5.15 -24.68
CA ARG A 170 13.16 -5.61 -25.82
C ARG A 170 11.70 -5.17 -25.71
N VAL A 171 11.22 -4.92 -24.50
CA VAL A 171 9.84 -4.50 -24.25
C VAL A 171 9.73 -3.00 -24.43
N ASN A 172 8.91 -2.55 -25.38
CA ASN A 172 8.69 -1.14 -25.62
C ASN A 172 7.95 -0.49 -24.44
N TYR A 173 8.58 0.50 -23.79
CA TYR A 173 8.00 1.17 -22.62
C TYR A 173 6.64 1.82 -22.90
N LYS A 174 6.37 2.28 -24.13
CA LYS A 174 5.08 2.89 -24.49
C LYS A 174 3.96 1.85 -24.43
N ASN A 175 4.21 0.64 -24.93
CA ASN A 175 3.23 -0.44 -24.87
C ASN A 175 2.96 -0.85 -23.41
N ALA A 176 4.01 -0.95 -22.59
CA ALA A 176 3.88 -1.25 -21.16
C ALA A 176 3.10 -0.15 -20.42
N ALA A 177 3.36 1.12 -20.72
CA ALA A 177 2.65 2.25 -20.13
C ALA A 177 1.18 2.34 -20.59
N VAL A 178 0.89 2.06 -21.87
CA VAL A 178 -0.50 1.97 -22.35
C VAL A 178 -1.24 0.84 -21.64
N ASN A 179 -0.63 -0.34 -21.49
CA ASN A 179 -1.20 -1.44 -20.72
C ASN A 179 -1.44 -1.05 -19.24
N ALA A 180 -0.49 -0.35 -18.61
CA ALA A 180 -0.69 0.17 -17.25
C ALA A 180 -1.93 1.06 -17.15
N LYS A 181 -2.07 2.01 -18.09
CA LYS A 181 -3.22 2.91 -18.17
C LYS A 181 -4.54 2.16 -18.37
N GLU A 182 -4.57 1.18 -19.26
CA GLU A 182 -5.76 0.34 -19.50
C GLU A 182 -6.16 -0.46 -18.25
N LYS A 183 -5.20 -0.79 -17.39
CA LYS A 183 -5.43 -1.43 -16.08
C LYS A 183 -5.70 -0.44 -14.94
N ASP A 184 -5.86 0.85 -15.24
CA ASP A 184 -6.04 1.93 -14.25
C ASP A 184 -4.87 2.01 -13.25
N VAL A 185 -3.65 1.75 -13.73
CA VAL A 185 -2.39 1.87 -12.98
C VAL A 185 -1.61 3.08 -13.49
N THR A 186 -1.34 4.02 -12.60
CA THR A 186 -0.54 5.21 -12.91
C THR A 186 0.95 4.93 -12.70
N VAL A 187 1.77 5.18 -13.73
CA VAL A 187 3.22 5.06 -13.66
C VAL A 187 3.84 6.43 -13.37
N ASN A 188 4.49 6.54 -12.23
CA ASN A 188 5.31 7.69 -11.83
C ASN A 188 6.79 7.33 -12.02
N THR A 189 7.56 8.25 -12.58
CA THR A 189 8.96 7.99 -12.98
C THR A 189 9.91 8.91 -12.22
N ILE A 190 10.94 8.34 -11.59
CA ILE A 190 11.93 9.02 -10.75
C ILE A 190 13.31 8.85 -11.37
N PHE A 191 13.79 9.89 -12.06
CA PHE A 191 15.13 9.85 -12.65
C PHE A 191 16.19 10.26 -11.63
N CYS A 192 17.18 9.41 -11.43
CA CYS A 192 18.25 9.61 -10.46
C CYS A 192 19.43 10.39 -11.06
N GLY A 193 19.18 11.64 -11.49
CA GLY A 193 20.18 12.50 -12.11
C GLY A 193 19.65 13.89 -12.47
N ASP A 194 20.20 14.48 -13.53
CA ASP A 194 19.73 15.79 -14.03
C ASP A 194 18.30 15.71 -14.60
N TYR A 195 17.49 16.72 -14.30
CA TYR A 195 16.09 16.78 -14.72
C TYR A 195 15.91 16.81 -16.24
N ASN A 196 16.78 17.51 -16.97
CA ASN A 196 16.68 17.57 -18.43
C ASN A 196 17.21 16.29 -19.08
N GLN A 197 18.16 15.61 -18.45
CA GLN A 197 18.62 14.30 -18.89
C GLN A 197 17.50 13.25 -18.82
N GLY A 198 16.72 13.19 -17.74
CA GLY A 198 15.59 12.26 -17.69
C GLY A 198 14.52 12.58 -18.75
N ILE A 199 14.34 13.85 -19.12
CA ILE A 199 13.48 14.23 -20.26
C ILE A 199 14.06 13.71 -21.58
N SER A 200 15.34 13.96 -21.85
CA SER A 200 15.98 13.55 -23.12
C SER A 200 16.11 12.03 -23.25
N THR A 201 16.05 11.32 -22.13
CA THR A 201 16.11 9.85 -22.04
C THR A 201 14.74 9.20 -21.80
N TYR A 202 13.66 9.94 -22.04
CA TYR A 202 12.26 9.47 -22.10
C TYR A 202 11.59 9.08 -20.78
N TRP A 203 12.18 9.37 -19.62
CA TRP A 203 11.52 9.17 -18.33
C TRP A 203 10.22 9.95 -18.23
N ARG A 204 10.24 11.24 -18.61
CA ARG A 204 9.02 12.07 -18.63
C ARG A 204 7.93 11.52 -19.55
N ASP A 205 8.33 10.98 -20.70
CA ASP A 205 7.39 10.41 -21.66
C ASP A 205 6.71 9.16 -21.08
N GLY A 206 7.46 8.31 -20.37
CA GLY A 206 6.93 7.13 -19.68
C GLY A 206 5.80 7.46 -18.69
N ALA A 207 5.99 8.46 -17.83
CA ALA A 207 4.97 8.90 -16.88
C ALA A 207 3.76 9.57 -17.55
N ALA A 208 4.01 10.41 -18.56
CA ALA A 208 2.97 11.20 -19.21
C ALA A 208 1.89 10.32 -19.89
N ILE A 209 2.25 9.14 -20.40
CA ILE A 209 1.31 8.21 -21.04
C ILE A 209 0.17 7.83 -20.09
N THR A 210 0.50 7.54 -18.82
CA THR A 210 -0.46 7.15 -17.79
C THR A 210 -1.06 8.33 -17.02
N GLY A 211 -0.62 9.57 -17.29
CA GLY A 211 -0.96 10.73 -16.46
C GLY A 211 -0.24 10.76 -15.11
N GLY A 212 0.90 10.06 -15.00
CA GLY A 212 1.75 10.12 -13.81
C GLY A 212 2.74 11.27 -13.85
N ASP A 213 3.43 11.46 -12.74
CA ASP A 213 4.42 12.52 -12.58
C ASP A 213 5.83 12.06 -12.93
N TYR A 214 6.57 12.97 -13.53
CA TYR A 214 8.00 12.86 -13.73
C TYR A 214 8.76 13.75 -12.75
N MET A 215 9.70 13.13 -12.06
CA MET A 215 10.56 13.78 -11.10
C MET A 215 12.02 13.39 -11.35
N ALA A 216 12.94 14.28 -11.00
CA ALA A 216 14.35 13.97 -10.94
C ALA A 216 14.87 14.26 -9.54
N ILE A 217 15.71 13.38 -9.03
CA ILE A 217 16.28 13.47 -7.69
C ILE A 217 17.78 13.37 -7.74
N ASN A 218 18.45 14.11 -6.85
CA ASN A 218 19.81 13.80 -6.49
C ASN A 218 19.77 12.67 -5.45
N HIS A 219 19.99 11.44 -5.91
CA HIS A 219 19.96 10.24 -5.06
C HIS A 219 21.10 10.22 -4.02
N ASN A 220 22.15 11.03 -4.20
CA ASN A 220 23.25 11.19 -3.25
C ASN A 220 23.02 12.35 -2.26
N GLN A 221 21.92 13.09 -2.40
CA GLN A 221 21.58 14.14 -1.46
C GLN A 221 21.16 13.52 -0.12
N LYS A 222 21.85 13.89 0.95
CA LYS A 222 21.46 13.49 2.29
C LYS A 222 20.13 14.13 2.68
N THR A 223 19.27 13.36 3.34
CA THR A 223 18.04 13.85 3.94
C THR A 223 18.35 14.93 4.97
N VAL A 224 17.58 16.03 4.95
CA VAL A 224 17.75 17.11 5.91
C VAL A 224 16.88 16.81 7.11
N HIS A 225 17.51 16.73 8.29
CA HIS A 225 16.84 16.39 9.53
C HIS A 225 16.69 17.61 10.42
N ILE A 226 15.48 17.81 10.94
CA ILE A 226 15.16 18.84 11.93
C ILE A 226 14.80 18.09 13.21
N ALA A 227 15.72 18.09 14.16
CA ALA A 227 15.50 17.45 15.45
C ALA A 227 14.32 18.11 16.17
N SER A 228 13.38 17.31 16.63
CA SER A 228 12.20 17.79 17.35
C SER A 228 12.32 17.53 18.85
N PRO A 229 11.85 18.44 19.72
CA PRO A 229 11.80 18.18 21.16
C PRO A 229 10.89 17.00 21.55
N PHE A 230 10.06 16.50 20.63
CA PHE A 230 9.15 15.37 20.87
C PHE A 230 9.76 14.00 20.53
N ASP A 231 10.89 13.98 19.81
CA ASP A 231 11.48 12.74 19.27
C ASP A 231 11.84 11.74 20.38
N GLU A 232 12.41 12.19 21.50
CA GLU A 232 12.76 11.30 22.61
C GLU A 232 11.53 10.63 23.21
N THR A 233 10.48 11.39 23.50
CA THR A 233 9.26 10.86 24.09
C THR A 233 8.60 9.84 23.17
N ILE A 234 8.55 10.11 21.86
CA ILE A 234 8.02 9.15 20.88
C ILE A 234 8.82 7.84 20.91
N LEU A 235 10.16 7.91 20.93
CA LEU A 235 11.00 6.72 20.98
C LEU A 235 10.84 5.94 22.30
N GLN A 236 10.61 6.61 23.43
CA GLN A 236 10.29 5.94 24.70
C GLN A 236 8.92 5.25 24.66
N LEU A 237 7.93 5.86 23.99
CA LEU A 237 6.63 5.24 23.75
C LEU A 237 6.74 4.01 22.86
N ASN A 238 7.64 3.99 21.87
CA ASN A 238 7.92 2.80 21.06
C ASN A 238 8.34 1.59 21.92
N ILE A 239 9.20 1.81 22.93
CA ILE A 239 9.63 0.76 23.86
C ILE A 239 8.43 0.19 24.63
N LYS A 240 7.48 1.04 25.03
CA LYS A 240 6.24 0.60 25.68
C LYS A 240 5.32 -0.11 24.70
N LEU A 241 5.19 0.40 23.47
CA LEU A 241 4.38 -0.17 22.40
C LEU A 241 4.81 -1.60 22.06
N ASN A 242 6.13 -1.85 21.96
CA ASN A 242 6.68 -3.18 21.68
C ASN A 242 6.27 -4.23 22.70
N LYS A 243 6.09 -3.83 23.96
CA LYS A 243 5.64 -4.73 25.04
C LYS A 243 4.15 -5.07 24.97
N THR A 244 3.41 -4.48 24.04
CA THR A 244 1.99 -4.76 23.85
C THR A 244 1.72 -5.85 22.81
N TYR A 245 2.69 -6.22 21.98
CA TYR A 245 2.53 -7.31 21.00
C TYR A 245 2.65 -8.68 21.66
N VAL A 246 1.82 -9.61 21.20
CA VAL A 246 1.63 -10.95 21.75
C VAL A 246 1.73 -11.93 20.60
N GLY A 247 2.94 -12.45 20.37
CA GLY A 247 3.19 -13.41 19.29
C GLY A 247 2.38 -14.70 19.48
N TYR A 248 1.63 -15.13 18.47
CA TYR A 248 0.91 -16.40 18.45
C TYR A 248 1.19 -17.22 17.18
N GLY A 249 0.88 -18.50 17.25
CA GLY A 249 1.05 -19.46 16.17
C GLY A 249 2.52 -19.70 15.80
N SER A 250 2.72 -20.49 14.75
CA SER A 250 4.04 -20.92 14.30
C SER A 250 5.00 -19.79 13.90
N HIS A 251 4.46 -18.60 13.57
CA HIS A 251 5.25 -17.45 13.11
C HIS A 251 5.41 -16.35 14.17
N GLY A 252 4.67 -16.40 15.29
CA GLY A 252 4.60 -15.35 16.30
C GLY A 252 5.96 -14.88 16.80
N GLN A 253 6.80 -15.82 17.25
CA GLN A 253 8.15 -15.52 17.76
C GLN A 253 9.06 -14.90 16.70
N LYS A 254 9.06 -15.47 15.48
CA LYS A 254 9.90 -14.98 14.38
C LYS A 254 9.50 -13.56 13.97
N LYS A 255 8.20 -13.27 13.87
CA LYS A 255 7.69 -11.95 13.47
C LYS A 255 7.85 -10.91 14.58
N TYR A 256 7.69 -11.30 15.85
CA TYR A 256 8.02 -10.44 16.98
C TYR A 256 9.50 -10.04 16.96
N ALA A 257 10.40 -11.00 16.70
CA ALA A 257 11.83 -10.71 16.54
C ALA A 257 12.11 -9.82 15.30
N LEU A 258 11.40 -10.04 14.19
CA LEU A 258 11.53 -9.22 12.99
C LEU A 258 11.14 -7.76 13.26
N GLN A 259 10.04 -7.52 13.98
CA GLN A 259 9.65 -6.16 14.38
C GLN A 259 10.79 -5.46 15.15
N ALA A 260 11.43 -6.16 16.09
CA ALA A 260 12.54 -5.63 16.86
C ALA A 260 13.80 -5.39 15.99
N GLU A 261 14.05 -6.26 15.01
CA GLU A 261 15.11 -6.04 14.02
C GLU A 261 14.85 -4.77 13.20
N GLN A 262 13.63 -4.59 12.71
CA GLN A 262 13.27 -3.39 11.93
C GLN A 262 13.33 -2.11 12.78
N ASP A 263 13.01 -2.17 14.08
CA ASP A 263 13.30 -1.08 15.03
C ASP A 263 14.79 -0.74 15.07
N SER A 264 15.65 -1.76 15.13
CA SER A 264 17.10 -1.58 15.15
C SER A 264 17.62 -1.03 13.81
N LYS A 265 17.10 -1.49 12.67
CA LYS A 265 17.48 -0.99 11.34
C LYS A 265 17.10 0.47 11.15
N ALA A 266 15.87 0.85 11.50
CA ALA A 266 15.43 2.24 11.43
C ALA A 266 16.30 3.16 12.31
N ARG A 267 16.58 2.74 13.56
CA ARG A 267 17.48 3.48 14.47
C ARG A 267 18.91 3.55 13.96
N GLY A 268 19.42 2.47 13.39
CA GLY A 268 20.76 2.41 12.81
C GLY A 268 20.94 3.36 11.63
N TYR A 269 19.85 3.63 10.90
CA TYR A 269 19.84 4.60 9.81
C TYR A 269 19.85 6.04 10.33
N SER A 270 18.84 6.43 11.12
CA SER A 270 18.84 7.72 11.83
C SER A 270 17.84 7.76 12.96
N ARG A 271 17.96 8.78 13.84
CA ARG A 271 17.00 9.01 14.92
C ARG A 271 15.62 9.34 14.36
N GLU A 272 15.57 10.14 13.31
CA GLU A 272 14.35 10.56 12.64
C GLU A 272 13.66 9.35 12.03
N ASN A 273 14.40 8.47 11.36
CA ASN A 273 13.84 7.26 10.75
C ASN A 273 13.20 6.34 11.81
N ALA A 274 13.81 6.23 13.00
CA ALA A 274 13.22 5.51 14.13
C ALA A 274 11.93 6.18 14.67
N VAL A 275 11.87 7.51 14.69
CA VAL A 275 10.65 8.25 15.06
C VAL A 275 9.56 8.02 14.01
N SER A 276 9.87 8.15 12.72
CA SER A 276 8.92 7.94 11.63
C SER A 276 8.37 6.51 11.65
N ARG A 277 9.22 5.51 11.89
CA ARG A 277 8.77 4.12 12.11
C ARG A 277 7.83 4.02 13.32
N THR A 278 8.18 4.63 14.44
CA THR A 278 7.34 4.60 15.65
C THR A 278 5.95 5.17 15.38
N VAL A 279 5.88 6.27 14.63
CA VAL A 279 4.61 6.88 14.19
C VAL A 279 3.83 5.94 13.27
N SER A 280 4.50 5.26 12.34
CA SER A 280 3.81 4.33 11.43
C SER A 280 3.14 3.18 12.20
N LYS A 281 3.76 2.70 13.28
CA LYS A 281 3.24 1.64 14.16
C LYS A 281 2.04 2.05 15.00
N SER A 282 1.80 3.36 15.17
CA SER A 282 0.60 3.87 15.80
C SER A 282 -0.51 4.21 14.82
N SER A 283 -0.29 4.00 13.52
CA SER A 283 -1.31 4.18 12.48
C SER A 283 -2.12 2.92 12.24
N HIS A 284 -3.28 3.06 11.58
CA HIS A 284 -4.13 1.91 11.19
C HIS A 284 -3.52 1.04 10.07
N LEU A 285 -2.44 1.50 9.44
CA LEU A 285 -1.77 0.77 8.36
C LEU A 285 -0.81 -0.31 8.89
N TYR A 286 -0.36 -0.20 10.14
CA TYR A 286 0.52 -1.19 10.74
C TYR A 286 -0.28 -2.34 11.33
N LYS A 287 -0.53 -3.37 10.52
CA LYS A 287 -1.35 -4.54 10.87
C LYS A 287 -0.52 -5.80 10.99
N ASN A 288 -0.77 -6.57 12.05
CA ASN A 288 0.01 -7.77 12.38
C ASN A 288 -0.87 -8.98 12.74
N SER A 289 -2.13 -9.00 12.30
CA SER A 289 -3.11 -10.04 12.64
C SER A 289 -2.65 -11.47 12.34
N SER A 290 -1.68 -11.67 11.45
CA SER A 290 -1.14 -13.00 11.12
C SER A 290 -0.19 -13.58 12.18
N TRP A 291 0.26 -12.78 13.15
CA TRP A 291 1.24 -13.21 14.15
C TRP A 291 1.09 -12.54 15.51
N ASP A 292 0.39 -11.41 15.62
CA ASP A 292 0.08 -10.72 16.88
C ASP A 292 -1.38 -10.97 17.28
N LEU A 293 -1.58 -11.60 18.43
CA LEU A 293 -2.88 -12.04 18.91
C LEU A 293 -3.81 -10.87 19.25
N VAL A 294 -3.24 -9.73 19.64
CA VAL A 294 -4.03 -8.52 19.94
C VAL A 294 -4.64 -7.97 18.64
N ASP A 295 -3.85 -7.82 17.58
CA ASP A 295 -4.35 -7.42 16.25
C ASP A 295 -5.30 -8.48 15.66
N ALA A 296 -5.01 -9.77 15.86
CA ALA A 296 -5.81 -10.87 15.35
C ALA A 296 -7.23 -10.86 15.94
N VAL A 297 -7.35 -10.68 17.26
CA VAL A 297 -8.64 -10.57 17.95
C VAL A 297 -9.36 -9.27 17.56
N GLU A 298 -8.65 -8.13 17.51
CA GLU A 298 -9.25 -6.84 17.13
C GLU A 298 -9.82 -6.83 15.70
N SER A 299 -9.20 -7.58 14.79
CA SER A 299 -9.63 -7.70 13.40
C SER A 299 -10.55 -8.87 13.11
N GLU A 300 -10.99 -9.60 14.14
CA GLU A 300 -11.83 -10.81 14.03
C GLU A 300 -11.19 -11.88 13.13
N ALA A 301 -9.85 -11.91 13.06
CA ALA A 301 -9.10 -12.89 12.28
C ALA A 301 -8.94 -14.22 13.02
N VAL A 302 -9.06 -14.19 14.35
CA VAL A 302 -8.93 -15.35 15.24
C VAL A 302 -9.89 -15.20 16.41
N ASP A 303 -10.65 -16.27 16.67
CA ASP A 303 -11.41 -16.44 17.90
C ASP A 303 -10.56 -17.20 18.92
N ILE A 304 -10.54 -16.73 20.18
CA ILE A 304 -9.71 -17.31 21.24
C ILE A 304 -10.14 -18.76 21.55
N GLU A 305 -11.42 -19.06 21.38
CA GLU A 305 -11.98 -20.41 21.52
C GLU A 305 -11.41 -21.42 20.53
N ASP A 306 -10.92 -20.97 19.38
CA ASP A 306 -10.42 -21.81 18.29
C ASP A 306 -8.89 -21.99 18.33
N LEU A 307 -8.20 -21.37 19.31
CA LEU A 307 -6.75 -21.45 19.45
C LEU A 307 -6.31 -22.68 20.24
N ASP A 308 -5.42 -23.46 19.64
CA ASP A 308 -4.70 -24.52 20.35
C ASP A 308 -3.74 -23.94 21.39
N ASP A 309 -3.62 -24.60 22.55
CA ASP A 309 -2.69 -24.17 23.62
C ASP A 309 -1.24 -24.12 23.14
N ASP A 310 -0.90 -24.90 22.11
CA ASP A 310 0.43 -24.90 21.51
C ASP A 310 0.75 -23.65 20.69
N ASP A 311 -0.26 -22.98 20.14
CA ASP A 311 -0.14 -21.73 19.40
C ASP A 311 -0.05 -20.51 20.32
N LEU A 312 -0.35 -20.66 21.61
CA LEU A 312 -0.24 -19.59 22.60
C LEU A 312 1.22 -19.32 23.00
N PRO A 313 1.59 -18.06 23.25
CA PRO A 313 2.88 -17.75 23.84
C PRO A 313 2.97 -18.32 25.26
N SER A 314 4.20 -18.52 25.75
CA SER A 314 4.50 -19.12 27.05
C SER A 314 3.74 -18.51 28.23
N GLU A 315 3.48 -17.20 28.17
CA GLU A 315 2.79 -16.42 29.19
C GLU A 315 1.29 -16.73 29.25
N LEU A 316 0.73 -17.34 28.21
CA LEU A 316 -0.68 -17.66 28.06
C LEU A 316 -0.99 -19.16 28.09
N LYS A 317 0.00 -20.02 27.88
CA LYS A 317 -0.19 -21.48 27.96
C LYS A 317 -0.77 -21.92 29.30
N GLY A 318 -1.78 -22.79 29.25
CA GLY A 318 -2.49 -23.31 30.42
C GLY A 318 -3.42 -22.32 31.12
N LYS A 319 -3.63 -21.11 30.58
CA LYS A 319 -4.65 -20.18 31.07
C LYS A 319 -6.03 -20.54 30.53
N SER A 320 -7.07 -20.20 31.28
CA SER A 320 -8.45 -20.30 30.79
C SER A 320 -8.73 -19.25 29.71
N GLU A 321 -9.70 -19.51 28.82
CA GLU A 321 -10.17 -18.57 27.81
C GLU A 321 -10.50 -17.18 28.40
N ARG A 322 -11.14 -17.15 29.57
CA ARG A 322 -11.47 -15.90 30.29
C ARG A 322 -10.22 -15.12 30.69
N GLU A 323 -9.16 -15.81 31.10
CA GLU A 323 -7.89 -15.19 31.46
C GLU A 323 -7.15 -14.68 30.24
N ILE A 324 -7.18 -15.42 29.12
CA ILE A 324 -6.61 -15.01 27.84
C ILE A 324 -7.32 -13.76 27.32
N LYS A 325 -8.67 -13.79 27.24
CA LYS A 325 -9.49 -12.62 26.84
C LYS A 325 -9.15 -11.38 27.67
N LYS A 326 -9.12 -11.54 29.00
CA LYS A 326 -8.75 -10.43 29.91
C LYS A 326 -7.34 -9.91 29.66
N TYR A 327 -6.37 -10.78 29.38
CA TYR A 327 -5.00 -10.38 29.07
C TYR A 327 -4.93 -9.59 27.75
N ILE A 328 -5.60 -10.08 26.71
CA ILE A 328 -5.64 -9.42 25.40
C ILE A 328 -6.35 -8.07 25.47
N GLU A 329 -7.49 -7.98 26.17
CA GLU A 329 -8.19 -6.71 26.40
C GLU A 329 -7.28 -5.67 27.11
N GLN A 330 -6.52 -6.09 28.12
CA GLN A 330 -5.57 -5.22 28.81
C GLN A 330 -4.47 -4.72 27.87
N LYS A 331 -3.93 -5.61 27.03
CA LYS A 331 -2.91 -5.25 26.02
C LYS A 331 -3.46 -4.31 24.97
N GLN A 332 -4.68 -4.52 24.49
CA GLN A 332 -5.36 -3.66 23.53
C GLN A 332 -5.59 -2.25 24.09
N GLN A 333 -6.09 -2.14 25.33
CA GLN A 333 -6.28 -0.85 26.00
C GLN A 333 -4.96 -0.10 26.18
N GLN A 334 -3.91 -0.81 26.62
CA GLN A 334 -2.57 -0.25 26.77
C GLN A 334 -2.02 0.24 25.42
N ARG A 335 -2.14 -0.57 24.37
CA ARG A 335 -1.68 -0.26 23.02
C ARG A 335 -2.38 0.99 22.49
N LYS A 336 -3.71 1.03 22.55
CA LYS A 336 -4.50 2.17 22.06
C LYS A 336 -4.13 3.47 22.76
N ALA A 337 -3.92 3.45 24.08
CA ALA A 337 -3.48 4.62 24.83
C ALA A 337 -2.09 5.11 24.37
N ILE A 338 -1.13 4.20 24.19
CA ILE A 338 0.22 4.54 23.71
C ILE A 338 0.17 5.08 22.28
N GLN A 339 -0.61 4.46 21.40
CA GLN A 339 -0.74 4.88 20.00
C GLN A 339 -1.33 6.29 19.89
N LEU A 340 -2.36 6.60 20.69
CA LEU A 340 -2.93 7.95 20.78
C LEU A 340 -1.88 8.98 21.23
N GLU A 341 -1.11 8.69 22.28
CA GLU A 341 -0.05 9.58 22.76
C GLU A 341 1.04 9.81 21.69
N ILE A 342 1.43 8.77 20.94
CA ILE A 342 2.36 8.89 19.81
C ILE A 342 1.78 9.82 18.73
N GLN A 343 0.50 9.67 18.37
CA GLN A 343 -0.12 10.47 17.33
C GLN A 343 -0.25 11.95 17.73
N GLU A 344 -0.66 12.24 18.97
CA GLU A 344 -0.72 13.60 19.52
C GLU A 344 0.66 14.27 19.53
N LEU A 345 1.71 13.54 19.93
CA LEU A 345 3.08 14.03 19.87
C LEU A 345 3.56 14.24 18.43
N ASN A 346 3.16 13.36 17.51
CA ASN A 346 3.51 13.48 16.10
C ASN A 346 2.87 14.71 15.44
N GLU A 347 1.63 15.05 15.77
CA GLU A 347 0.99 16.29 15.30
C GLU A 347 1.80 17.53 15.72
N ARG A 348 2.23 17.58 16.97
CA ARG A 348 3.09 18.66 17.50
C ARG A 348 4.47 18.64 16.84
N ARG A 349 5.02 17.46 16.59
CA ARG A 349 6.28 17.27 15.86
C ARG A 349 6.20 17.81 14.44
N ARG A 350 5.15 17.48 13.68
CA ARG A 350 4.94 17.97 12.31
C ARG A 350 4.83 19.49 12.29
N ALA A 351 4.04 20.08 13.19
CA ALA A 351 3.94 21.54 13.32
C ALA A 351 5.28 22.19 13.66
N TYR A 352 6.07 21.58 14.54
CA TYR A 352 7.41 22.07 14.86
C TYR A 352 8.35 22.01 13.65
N ILE A 353 8.40 20.87 12.95
CA ILE A 353 9.27 20.69 11.78
C ILE A 353 8.93 21.68 10.67
N GLU A 354 7.63 21.88 10.39
CA GLU A 354 7.19 22.81 9.36
C GLU A 354 7.57 24.26 9.69
N ASN A 355 7.41 24.68 10.95
CA ASN A 355 7.81 26.02 11.39
C ASN A 355 9.33 26.26 11.40
N ASN A 356 10.13 25.18 11.44
CA ASN A 356 11.59 25.24 11.48
C ASN A 356 12.23 24.80 10.16
N ARG A 357 11.43 24.59 9.11
CA ARG A 357 11.91 24.16 7.79
C ARG A 357 12.63 25.32 7.11
N SER A 358 13.89 25.11 6.76
CA SER A 358 14.50 25.90 5.68
C SER A 358 14.00 25.35 4.34
N ASN A 359 14.05 26.13 3.24
CA ASN A 359 13.59 25.75 1.89
C ASN A 359 14.21 24.46 1.28
N LYS A 360 14.94 23.65 2.05
CA LYS A 360 15.52 22.37 1.65
C LYS A 360 14.59 21.22 2.02
N SER A 361 13.76 20.81 1.06
CA SER A 361 12.89 19.63 1.12
C SER A 361 13.67 18.35 0.80
N ASN A 362 13.27 17.21 1.38
CA ASN A 362 13.70 15.88 0.94
C ASN A 362 13.15 15.61 -0.47
N ALA A 363 14.02 15.27 -1.43
CA ALA A 363 13.63 15.23 -2.84
C ALA A 363 12.72 14.03 -3.18
N LEU A 364 13.09 12.82 -2.77
CA LEU A 364 12.34 11.58 -3.09
C LEU A 364 10.96 11.54 -2.39
N GLU A 365 10.93 11.69 -1.06
CA GLU A 365 9.70 11.78 -0.25
C GLU A 365 8.70 12.77 -0.83
N SER A 366 9.09 14.04 -0.99
CA SER A 366 8.19 15.08 -1.50
C SER A 366 7.68 14.76 -2.90
N ALA A 367 8.53 14.18 -3.75
CA ALA A 367 8.14 13.88 -5.11
C ALA A 367 7.14 12.70 -5.18
N MET A 368 7.35 11.65 -4.38
CA MET A 368 6.36 10.56 -4.24
C MET A 368 5.05 11.06 -3.63
N LEU A 369 5.11 11.83 -2.54
CA LEU A 369 3.90 12.31 -1.85
C LEU A 369 3.09 13.28 -2.72
N ASN A 370 3.74 14.16 -3.47
CA ASN A 370 3.05 15.08 -4.37
C ASN A 370 2.34 14.32 -5.48
N ALA A 371 2.99 13.32 -6.08
CA ALA A 371 2.39 12.46 -7.09
C ALA A 371 1.18 11.72 -6.54
N ILE A 372 1.34 11.03 -5.41
CA ILE A 372 0.24 10.32 -4.73
C ILE A 372 -0.91 11.30 -4.46
N LYS A 373 -0.65 12.46 -3.87
CA LYS A 373 -1.70 13.46 -3.54
C LYS A 373 -2.40 14.01 -4.78
N ALA A 374 -1.69 14.22 -5.88
CA ALA A 374 -2.28 14.68 -7.13
C ALA A 374 -3.23 13.61 -7.71
N GLN A 375 -2.74 12.37 -7.83
CA GLN A 375 -3.48 11.27 -8.45
C GLN A 375 -4.63 10.76 -7.58
N ALA A 376 -4.46 10.78 -6.26
CA ALA A 376 -5.50 10.35 -5.34
C ALA A 376 -6.69 11.33 -5.30
N LYS A 377 -6.48 12.63 -5.54
CA LYS A 377 -7.58 13.61 -5.65
C LYS A 377 -8.53 13.26 -6.78
N GLU A 378 -8.03 12.74 -7.90
CA GLU A 378 -8.85 12.27 -9.02
C GLU A 378 -9.75 11.07 -8.62
N LYS A 379 -9.32 10.32 -7.61
CA LYS A 379 -10.04 9.18 -7.00
C LYS A 379 -10.79 9.55 -5.71
N GLN A 380 -11.00 10.84 -5.45
CA GLN A 380 -11.72 11.36 -4.26
C GLN A 380 -11.06 11.04 -2.91
N TYR A 381 -9.73 10.90 -2.90
CA TYR A 381 -8.96 10.84 -1.66
C TYR A 381 -8.65 12.26 -1.14
N GLU A 382 -8.66 12.40 0.17
CA GLU A 382 -8.37 13.60 0.95
C GLU A 382 -7.43 13.28 2.12
N TRP A 383 -6.78 14.29 2.70
CA TRP A 383 -5.79 14.15 3.80
C TRP A 383 -6.22 14.90 5.05
#